data_AF-A0A1H8U840-F1
#
_entry.id   AF-A0A1H8U840-F1
#
_cell.length_a   1.000
_cell.length_b   1.000
_cell.length_c   1.000
_cell.angle_alpha   90.00
_cell.angle_beta   90.00
_cell.angle_gamma   90.00
#
_symmetry.space_group_name_H-M   'P 1'
#
loop_
_entity.id
_entity.type
_entity.pdbx_description
1 polymer ?
#
loop_
_entity_poly.entity_id
_entity_poly.type
_entity_poly.pdbx_seq_one_letter_code
_entity_poly.pdbx_strand_id
1 'polypeptide(L)'
;MPSNDVADPNTPVGVDQKRASVARVYDYLLGGKDNYEIDRKTGDEMAAALPDVIEVARENRMFLVRAVRFLANQTGVTQFLDCGSGLPTAENVHQVAQRINPLTRVIYVDNDPLVTAHGRALLEENEFTRYVEGDVFDPRSILDNETTRSHLDWNRPLALSFVATLHHHKGDRHAPAEVMREYIDALPSGSYVVISHLLDPEEPADSDAAHQLSDAVARGSLGGATWRTQAEIAELFGELELVPPGIVPLYQWWPDGPQLKPIGVAHRIIAGGIGRKP
;
A
#
# COMPACT_ATOMS: atom_id res chain seq x y z
N MET A 1 22.97 -30.94 12.59
CA MET A 1 23.22 -29.66 11.91
C MET A 1 22.03 -28.78 12.24
N PRO A 2 22.16 -27.70 13.04
CA PRO A 2 21.05 -26.77 13.15
C PRO A 2 20.83 -26.17 11.76
N SER A 3 19.58 -26.13 11.32
CA SER A 3 19.18 -25.39 10.12
C SER A 3 19.68 -23.95 10.29
N ASN A 4 20.48 -23.48 9.33
CA ASN A 4 20.62 -22.05 9.13
C ASN A 4 19.26 -21.59 8.59
N ASP A 5 18.30 -21.34 9.50
CA ASP A 5 17.14 -20.52 9.19
C ASP A 5 17.70 -19.12 8.90
N VAL A 6 17.99 -18.89 7.61
CA VAL A 6 18.16 -17.53 7.12
C VAL A 6 16.81 -16.87 7.35
N ALA A 7 16.73 -16.01 8.35
CA ALA A 7 15.50 -15.29 8.69
C ALA A 7 14.92 -14.68 7.42
N ASP A 8 13.63 -14.90 7.18
CA ASP A 8 12.93 -14.38 6.01
C ASP A 8 13.16 -12.86 5.92
N PRO A 9 13.72 -12.33 4.82
CA PRO A 9 13.97 -10.90 4.67
C PRO A 9 12.71 -10.04 4.73
N ASN A 10 11.52 -10.63 4.58
CA ASN A 10 10.22 -9.95 4.71
C ASN A 10 9.70 -9.94 6.17
N THR A 11 10.41 -10.54 7.13
CA THR A 11 9.99 -10.58 8.54
C THR A 11 9.83 -9.17 9.11
N PRO A 12 8.66 -8.83 9.69
CA PRO A 12 8.38 -7.51 10.25
C PRO A 12 9.27 -7.19 11.46
N VAL A 13 9.47 -5.91 11.70
CA VAL A 13 10.29 -5.42 12.82
C VAL A 13 9.54 -5.49 14.17
N GLY A 14 8.21 -5.38 14.15
CA GLY A 14 7.39 -5.46 15.35
C GLY A 14 7.68 -4.34 16.34
N VAL A 15 7.74 -4.69 17.63
CA VAL A 15 7.98 -3.74 18.73
C VAL A 15 9.45 -3.34 18.93
N ASP A 16 10.37 -3.79 18.07
CA ASP A 16 11.79 -3.42 18.19
C ASP A 16 11.98 -1.92 17.93
N GLN A 17 12.43 -1.21 18.96
CA GLN A 17 12.65 0.24 18.94
C GLN A 17 14.04 0.62 18.42
N LYS A 18 14.90 -0.35 18.13
CA LYS A 18 16.27 -0.14 17.64
C LYS A 18 16.41 -0.31 16.13
N ARG A 19 15.38 -0.85 15.47
CA ARG A 19 15.29 -1.03 14.03
C ARG A 19 14.13 -0.20 13.51
N ALA A 20 14.28 0.49 12.39
CA ALA A 20 13.17 1.23 11.79
C ALA A 20 12.15 0.28 11.15
N SER A 21 10.84 0.54 11.33
CA SER A 21 9.75 -0.18 10.64
C SER A 21 9.21 0.67 9.49
N VAL A 22 8.85 0.04 8.37
CA VAL A 22 8.24 0.72 7.22
C VAL A 22 6.97 1.48 7.66
N ALA A 23 6.09 0.83 8.40
CA ALA A 23 4.83 1.43 8.85
C ALA A 23 5.06 2.64 9.76
N ARG A 24 6.05 2.57 10.67
CA ARG A 24 6.37 3.67 11.61
C ARG A 24 7.11 4.83 10.95
N VAL A 25 7.99 4.56 9.99
CA VAL A 25 8.63 5.63 9.20
C VAL A 25 7.56 6.32 8.36
N TYR A 26 6.66 5.57 7.72
CA TYR A 26 5.57 6.15 6.94
C TYR A 26 4.61 6.98 7.81
N ASP A 27 4.27 6.51 9.03
CA ASP A 27 3.53 7.29 10.02
C ASP A 27 4.23 8.63 10.34
N TYR A 28 5.54 8.61 10.60
CA TYR A 28 6.31 9.83 10.84
C TYR A 28 6.27 10.81 9.66
N LEU A 29 6.46 10.32 8.43
CA LEU A 29 6.41 11.15 7.22
C LEU A 29 5.03 11.81 7.02
N LEU A 30 3.97 11.20 7.54
CA LEU A 30 2.63 11.75 7.53
C LEU A 30 2.33 12.69 8.71
N GLY A 31 3.30 12.89 9.61
CA GLY A 31 3.15 13.70 10.82
C GLY A 31 2.42 12.98 11.96
N GLY A 32 2.35 11.66 11.90
CA GLY A 32 1.84 10.81 12.97
C GLY A 32 2.76 10.73 14.19
N LYS A 33 2.29 10.03 15.21
CA LYS A 33 2.96 9.94 16.53
C LYS A 33 3.32 8.51 16.93
N ASP A 34 2.92 7.53 16.15
CA ASP A 34 3.09 6.11 16.43
C ASP A 34 4.43 5.61 15.85
N ASN A 35 5.50 6.30 16.26
CA ASN A 35 6.85 6.08 15.78
C ASN A 35 7.89 6.30 16.89
N TYR A 36 8.98 5.53 16.85
CA TYR A 36 10.11 5.66 17.76
C TYR A 36 11.18 6.60 17.19
N GLU A 37 12.17 6.92 18.03
CA GLU A 37 13.28 7.81 17.64
C GLU A 37 14.04 7.31 16.41
N ILE A 38 14.23 5.99 16.29
CA ILE A 38 14.90 5.40 15.14
C ILE A 38 14.12 5.63 13.83
N ASP A 39 12.79 5.56 13.89
CA ASP A 39 11.94 5.74 12.72
C ASP A 39 11.97 7.22 12.26
N ARG A 40 11.93 8.16 13.21
CA ARG A 40 12.07 9.60 12.90
C ARG A 40 13.42 9.92 12.27
N LYS A 41 14.50 9.39 12.86
CA LYS A 41 15.84 9.55 12.30
C LYS A 41 15.92 9.03 10.86
N THR A 42 15.37 7.85 10.59
CA THR A 42 15.30 7.31 9.23
C THR A 42 14.48 8.19 8.30
N GLY A 43 13.33 8.72 8.75
CA GLY A 43 12.54 9.66 7.96
C GLY A 43 13.26 10.97 7.67
N ASP A 44 14.01 11.51 8.62
CA ASP A 44 14.82 12.73 8.43
C ASP A 44 15.97 12.50 7.43
N GLU A 45 16.62 11.32 7.49
CA GLU A 45 17.63 10.91 6.52
C GLU A 45 17.02 10.79 5.10
N MET A 46 15.81 10.24 4.98
CA MET A 46 15.08 10.20 3.71
C MET A 46 14.72 11.61 3.20
N ALA A 47 14.26 12.50 4.08
CA ALA A 47 13.90 13.87 3.71
C ALA A 47 15.12 14.73 3.32
N ALA A 48 16.29 14.45 3.92
CA ALA A 48 17.54 15.10 3.52
C ALA A 48 18.02 14.63 2.13
N ALA A 49 17.79 13.36 1.78
CA ALA A 49 18.14 12.81 0.48
C ALA A 49 17.15 13.19 -0.62
N LEU A 50 15.86 13.22 -0.31
CA LEU A 50 14.79 13.61 -1.21
C LEU A 50 13.95 14.72 -0.58
N PRO A 51 14.30 15.99 -0.86
CA PRO A 51 13.40 17.11 -0.62
C PRO A 51 12.08 16.79 -1.33
N ASP A 52 10.96 16.78 -0.59
CA ASP A 52 9.59 16.40 -1.00
C ASP A 52 9.15 14.94 -0.69
N VAL A 53 9.93 14.10 0.00
CA VAL A 53 9.49 12.73 0.35
C VAL A 53 8.20 12.69 1.19
N ILE A 54 7.99 13.72 2.02
CA ILE A 54 6.78 13.91 2.83
C ILE A 54 5.57 14.14 1.92
N GLU A 55 5.72 14.94 0.87
CA GLU A 55 4.72 15.23 -0.13
C GLU A 55 4.34 13.97 -0.92
N VAL A 56 5.31 13.09 -1.23
CA VAL A 56 5.03 11.78 -1.84
C VAL A 56 4.17 10.91 -0.94
N ALA A 57 4.53 10.82 0.35
CA ALA A 57 3.76 10.05 1.32
C ALA A 57 2.31 10.58 1.42
N ARG A 58 2.14 11.90 1.46
CA ARG A 58 0.82 12.56 1.47
C ARG A 58 0.05 12.30 0.18
N GLU A 59 0.66 12.43 -0.98
CA GLU A 59 -0.01 12.16 -2.26
C GLU A 59 -0.47 10.71 -2.36
N ASN A 60 0.33 9.76 -1.87
CA ASN A 60 -0.08 8.36 -1.78
C ASN A 60 -1.33 8.16 -0.91
N ARG A 61 -1.41 8.82 0.25
CA ARG A 61 -2.63 8.79 1.09
C ARG A 61 -3.81 9.44 0.39
N MET A 62 -3.62 10.58 -0.27
CA MET A 62 -4.69 11.24 -1.00
C MET A 62 -5.21 10.37 -2.15
N PHE A 63 -4.32 9.71 -2.90
CA PHE A 63 -4.71 8.72 -3.90
C PHE A 63 -5.54 7.59 -3.32
N LEU A 64 -5.13 6.98 -2.19
CA LEU A 64 -5.92 5.94 -1.53
C LEU A 64 -7.34 6.43 -1.22
N VAL A 65 -7.48 7.62 -0.63
CA VAL A 65 -8.79 8.21 -0.30
C VAL A 65 -9.61 8.41 -1.58
N ARG A 66 -9.03 8.95 -2.65
CA ARG A 66 -9.71 9.15 -3.94
C ARG A 66 -10.14 7.83 -4.56
N ALA A 67 -9.28 6.81 -4.54
CA ALA A 67 -9.57 5.47 -5.05
C ALA A 67 -10.72 4.79 -4.29
N VAL A 68 -10.67 4.79 -2.96
CA VAL A 68 -11.74 4.21 -2.12
C VAL A 68 -13.05 4.95 -2.32
N ARG A 69 -13.02 6.29 -2.37
CA ARG A 69 -14.21 7.11 -2.62
C ARG A 69 -14.79 6.86 -4.01
N PHE A 70 -13.96 6.68 -5.03
CA PHE A 70 -14.40 6.28 -6.37
C PHE A 70 -15.12 4.93 -6.32
N LEU A 71 -14.48 3.90 -5.75
CA LEU A 71 -15.04 2.54 -5.68
C LEU A 71 -16.37 2.53 -4.92
N ALA A 72 -16.41 3.13 -3.72
CA ALA A 72 -17.61 3.15 -2.89
C ALA A 72 -18.77 3.94 -3.52
N ASN A 73 -18.51 4.99 -4.32
CA ASN A 73 -19.57 5.78 -4.96
C ASN A 73 -19.98 5.28 -6.35
N GLN A 74 -19.03 4.82 -7.16
CA GLN A 74 -19.22 4.64 -8.60
C GLN A 74 -19.37 3.18 -9.02
N THR A 75 -18.95 2.21 -8.19
CA THR A 75 -18.91 0.80 -8.58
C THR A 75 -19.83 -0.11 -7.74
N GLY A 76 -20.39 0.41 -6.65
CA GLY A 76 -21.27 -0.34 -5.74
C GLY A 76 -20.53 -1.38 -4.88
N VAL A 77 -19.19 -1.38 -4.90
CA VAL A 77 -18.38 -2.23 -4.03
C VAL A 77 -18.56 -1.80 -2.57
N THR A 78 -18.82 -2.79 -1.72
CA THR A 78 -19.08 -2.62 -0.28
C THR A 78 -18.18 -3.52 0.58
N GLN A 79 -17.11 -4.04 -0.02
CA GLN A 79 -16.20 -5.01 0.57
C GLN A 79 -14.77 -4.66 0.16
N PHE A 80 -13.90 -4.44 1.13
CA PHE A 80 -12.51 -4.05 0.89
C PHE A 80 -11.56 -5.00 1.60
N LEU A 81 -10.51 -5.43 0.90
CA LEU A 81 -9.36 -6.13 1.43
C LEU A 81 -8.13 -5.25 1.18
N ASP A 82 -7.62 -4.62 2.23
CA ASP A 82 -6.51 -3.67 2.18
C ASP A 82 -5.22 -4.34 2.68
N CYS A 83 -4.37 -4.73 1.73
CA CYS A 83 -3.14 -5.46 1.96
C CYS A 83 -1.95 -4.50 2.12
N GLY A 84 -1.34 -4.52 3.31
CA GLY A 84 -0.28 -3.59 3.70
C GLY A 84 -0.88 -2.31 4.28
N SER A 85 -1.83 -2.45 5.20
CA SER A 85 -2.62 -1.34 5.73
C SER A 85 -1.79 -0.26 6.44
N GLY A 86 -0.67 -0.66 7.05
CA GLY A 86 0.17 0.21 7.86
C GLY A 86 -0.53 0.71 9.12
N LEU A 87 0.14 1.63 9.82
CA LEU A 87 -0.45 2.25 11.01
C LEU A 87 -1.68 3.10 10.63
N PRO A 88 -2.73 3.10 11.47
CA PRO A 88 -3.89 3.97 11.27
C PRO A 88 -3.50 5.43 11.15
N THR A 89 -4.06 6.11 10.15
CA THR A 89 -3.78 7.54 9.88
C THR A 89 -5.06 8.38 9.97
N ALA A 90 -5.00 9.66 9.61
CA ALA A 90 -6.13 10.59 9.72
C ALA A 90 -7.37 10.20 8.87
N GLU A 91 -7.20 9.55 7.71
CA GLU A 91 -8.31 8.98 6.93
C GLU A 91 -7.97 7.55 6.47
N ASN A 92 -8.64 6.57 7.06
CA ASN A 92 -8.49 5.15 6.78
C ASN A 92 -9.57 4.66 5.80
N VAL A 93 -9.29 3.57 5.05
CA VAL A 93 -10.20 2.97 4.06
C VAL A 93 -11.64 2.82 4.58
N HIS A 94 -11.84 2.23 5.76
CA HIS A 94 -13.17 2.05 6.33
C HIS A 94 -13.86 3.38 6.62
N GLN A 95 -13.16 4.42 7.08
CA GLN A 95 -13.78 5.73 7.35
C GLN A 95 -14.28 6.37 6.05
N VAL A 96 -13.48 6.29 4.97
CA VAL A 96 -13.88 6.82 3.67
C VAL A 96 -15.07 6.04 3.10
N ALA A 97 -15.00 4.71 3.13
CA ALA A 97 -16.04 3.88 2.53
C ALA A 97 -17.34 3.86 3.37
N GLN A 98 -17.24 3.83 4.70
CA GLN A 98 -18.41 3.81 5.60
C GLN A 98 -19.14 5.15 5.70
N ARG A 99 -18.46 6.27 5.37
CA ARG A 99 -19.11 7.57 5.18
C ARG A 99 -20.12 7.54 4.03
N ILE A 100 -19.88 6.70 3.02
CA ILE A 100 -20.74 6.53 1.85
C ILE A 100 -21.77 5.43 2.12
N ASN A 101 -21.34 4.29 2.65
CA ASN A 101 -22.21 3.19 3.05
C ASN A 101 -21.75 2.60 4.40
N PRO A 102 -22.47 2.88 5.51
CA PRO A 102 -22.09 2.46 6.86
C PRO A 102 -21.92 0.94 7.05
N LEU A 103 -22.49 0.13 6.16
CA LEU A 103 -22.41 -1.35 6.21
C LEU A 103 -21.23 -1.90 5.41
N THR A 104 -20.36 -1.03 4.87
CA THR A 104 -19.18 -1.44 4.11
C THR A 104 -18.21 -2.23 4.98
N ARG A 105 -17.90 -3.44 4.54
CA ARG A 105 -16.97 -4.35 5.22
C ARG A 105 -15.54 -4.08 4.76
N VAL A 106 -14.62 -4.02 5.71
CA VAL A 106 -13.20 -3.80 5.44
C VAL A 106 -12.37 -4.80 6.23
N ILE A 107 -11.39 -5.39 5.58
CA ILE A 107 -10.32 -6.14 6.23
C ILE A 107 -9.01 -5.42 5.96
N TYR A 108 -8.31 -5.08 7.02
CA TYR A 108 -6.92 -4.63 6.96
C TYR A 108 -6.00 -5.81 7.19
N VAL A 109 -4.94 -5.90 6.39
CA VAL A 109 -3.89 -6.90 6.54
C VAL A 109 -2.56 -6.19 6.74
N ASP A 110 -1.82 -6.61 7.75
CA ASP A 110 -0.44 -6.20 7.97
C ASP A 110 0.33 -7.33 8.65
N ASN A 111 1.63 -7.43 8.38
CA ASN A 111 2.46 -8.42 9.05
C ASN A 111 3.05 -7.87 10.37
N ASP A 112 3.10 -6.54 10.56
CA ASP A 112 3.63 -5.94 11.79
C ASP A 112 2.64 -6.12 12.96
N PRO A 113 3.01 -6.88 14.02
CA PRO A 113 2.12 -7.12 15.15
C PRO A 113 1.74 -5.84 15.91
N LEU A 114 2.55 -4.77 15.81
CA LEU A 114 2.20 -3.47 16.39
C LEU A 114 1.01 -2.85 15.65
N VAL A 115 1.01 -2.93 14.31
CA VAL A 115 -0.07 -2.40 13.48
C VAL A 115 -1.38 -3.12 13.79
N THR A 116 -1.34 -4.45 13.83
CA THR A 116 -2.54 -5.26 14.08
C THR A 116 -3.08 -5.06 15.49
N ALA A 117 -2.21 -4.96 16.51
CA ALA A 117 -2.61 -4.68 17.88
C ALA A 117 -3.24 -3.29 18.03
N HIS A 118 -2.61 -2.25 17.47
CA HIS A 118 -3.13 -0.88 17.53
C HIS A 118 -4.46 -0.74 16.78
N GLY A 119 -4.54 -1.32 15.58
CA GLY A 119 -5.75 -1.31 14.75
C GLY A 119 -6.94 -2.00 15.42
N ARG A 120 -6.72 -3.16 16.06
CA ARG A 120 -7.77 -3.87 16.83
C ARG A 120 -8.31 -3.05 17.98
N ALA A 121 -7.43 -2.36 18.72
CA ALA A 121 -7.85 -1.49 19.82
C ALA A 121 -8.68 -0.29 19.35
N LEU A 122 -8.31 0.33 18.22
CA LEU A 122 -9.05 1.47 17.67
C LEU A 122 -10.44 1.10 17.12
N LEU A 123 -10.65 -0.15 16.70
CA LEU A 123 -11.87 -0.59 16.01
C LEU A 123 -12.72 -1.56 16.82
N GLU A 124 -12.54 -1.60 18.14
CA GLU A 124 -13.31 -2.48 19.04
C GLU A 124 -14.84 -2.30 18.85
N GLU A 125 -15.29 -1.07 18.62
CA GLU A 125 -16.71 -0.74 18.43
C GLU A 125 -17.19 -0.85 16.96
N ASN A 126 -16.32 -1.21 16.00
CA ASN A 126 -16.68 -1.32 14.58
C ASN A 126 -16.88 -2.78 14.15
N GLU A 127 -18.13 -3.22 14.07
CA GLU A 127 -18.47 -4.59 13.66
C GLU A 127 -18.18 -4.89 12.18
N PHE A 128 -17.99 -3.88 11.33
CA PHE A 128 -17.76 -4.02 9.89
C PHE A 128 -16.28 -3.99 9.49
N THR A 129 -15.37 -3.76 10.44
CA THR A 129 -13.94 -3.68 10.14
C THR A 129 -13.13 -4.67 10.97
N ARG A 130 -12.21 -5.38 10.33
CA ARG A 130 -11.36 -6.40 10.97
C ARG A 130 -9.91 -6.22 10.58
N TYR A 131 -9.01 -6.73 11.43
CA TYR A 131 -7.58 -6.79 11.19
C TYR A 131 -7.11 -8.24 11.18
N VAL A 132 -6.42 -8.61 10.11
CA VAL A 132 -5.74 -9.89 9.94
C VAL A 132 -4.24 -9.65 10.00
N GLU A 133 -3.56 -10.41 10.85
CA GLU A 133 -2.09 -10.46 10.82
C GLU A 133 -1.67 -11.50 9.79
N GLY A 134 -0.79 -11.12 8.87
CA GLY A 134 -0.27 -12.05 7.87
C GLY A 134 0.63 -11.38 6.85
N ASP A 135 1.46 -12.18 6.20
CA ASP A 135 2.31 -11.72 5.12
C ASP A 135 1.48 -11.63 3.83
N VAL A 136 1.31 -10.40 3.33
CA VAL A 136 0.58 -10.14 2.08
C VAL A 136 1.27 -10.75 0.86
N PHE A 137 2.56 -11.09 0.95
CA PHE A 137 3.30 -11.80 -0.09
C PHE A 137 3.13 -13.33 -0.05
N ASP A 138 2.42 -13.85 0.96
CA ASP A 138 1.85 -15.21 0.96
C ASP A 138 0.32 -15.11 0.82
N PRO A 139 -0.22 -15.10 -0.42
CA PRO A 139 -1.65 -14.94 -0.67
C PRO A 139 -2.51 -15.95 0.10
N ARG A 140 -2.04 -17.20 0.25
CA ARG A 140 -2.81 -18.25 0.93
C ARG A 140 -2.99 -17.95 2.40
N SER A 141 -1.98 -17.40 3.07
CA SER A 141 -2.09 -17.00 4.47
C SER A 141 -3.24 -16.00 4.70
N ILE A 142 -3.56 -15.18 3.70
CA ILE A 142 -4.60 -14.15 3.77
C ILE A 142 -5.94 -14.65 3.25
N LEU A 143 -5.96 -15.28 2.08
CA LEU A 143 -7.16 -15.77 1.41
C LEU A 143 -7.83 -16.92 2.16
N ASP A 144 -7.03 -17.79 2.79
CA ASP A 144 -7.53 -18.94 3.55
C ASP A 144 -7.75 -18.62 5.05
N ASN A 145 -7.40 -17.40 5.49
CA ASN A 145 -7.64 -16.95 6.86
C ASN A 145 -9.15 -16.97 7.19
N GLU A 146 -9.50 -17.52 8.37
CA GLU A 146 -10.89 -17.64 8.81
C GLU A 146 -11.62 -16.30 8.87
N THR A 147 -10.96 -15.24 9.36
CA THR A 147 -11.55 -13.89 9.41
C THR A 147 -11.80 -13.35 8.00
N THR A 148 -10.84 -13.53 7.09
CA THR A 148 -10.97 -13.14 5.69
C THR A 148 -12.13 -13.84 4.99
N ARG A 149 -12.23 -15.16 5.15
CA ARG A 149 -13.27 -15.98 4.52
C ARG A 149 -14.66 -15.72 5.09
N SER A 150 -14.77 -15.47 6.39
CA SER A 150 -16.05 -15.31 7.08
C SER A 150 -16.62 -13.90 6.99
N HIS A 151 -15.76 -12.88 6.95
CA HIS A 151 -16.19 -11.48 6.96
C HIS A 151 -16.50 -10.95 5.55
N LEU A 152 -15.80 -11.42 4.51
CA LEU A 152 -16.09 -11.08 3.12
C LEU A 152 -17.01 -12.12 2.45
N ASP A 153 -17.95 -11.64 1.65
CA ASP A 153 -18.78 -12.46 0.75
C ASP A 153 -18.09 -12.59 -0.61
N TRP A 154 -17.49 -13.75 -0.82
CA TRP A 154 -16.75 -14.14 -2.03
C TRP A 154 -17.65 -14.47 -3.23
N ASN A 155 -18.97 -14.27 -3.13
CA ASN A 155 -19.88 -14.33 -4.28
C ASN A 155 -20.22 -12.94 -4.83
N ARG A 156 -19.69 -11.89 -4.22
CA ARG A 156 -19.95 -10.50 -4.59
C ARG A 156 -18.63 -9.76 -4.86
N PRO A 157 -18.63 -8.77 -5.76
CA PRO A 157 -17.46 -7.95 -6.00
C PRO A 157 -16.86 -7.35 -4.72
N LEU A 158 -15.54 -7.30 -4.68
CA LEU A 158 -14.78 -6.63 -3.63
C LEU A 158 -13.63 -5.79 -4.23
N ALA A 159 -13.07 -4.89 -3.44
CA ALA A 159 -11.90 -4.11 -3.80
C ALA A 159 -10.68 -4.64 -3.04
N LEU A 160 -9.65 -5.05 -3.77
CA LEU A 160 -8.35 -5.42 -3.24
C LEU A 160 -7.39 -4.25 -3.40
N SER A 161 -6.70 -3.85 -2.35
CA SER A 161 -5.75 -2.74 -2.38
C SER A 161 -4.35 -3.19 -2.00
N PHE A 162 -3.37 -2.78 -2.80
CA PHE A 162 -1.94 -2.85 -2.53
C PHE A 162 -1.34 -1.45 -2.74
N VAL A 163 -1.58 -0.56 -1.78
CA VAL A 163 -1.16 0.83 -1.86
C VAL A 163 0.13 1.00 -1.07
N ALA A 164 1.19 1.43 -1.76
CA ALA A 164 2.54 1.56 -1.24
C ALA A 164 3.08 0.30 -0.52
N THR A 165 2.78 -0.87 -1.08
CA THR A 165 3.10 -2.16 -0.44
C THR A 165 4.04 -3.02 -1.29
N LEU A 166 3.69 -3.27 -2.56
CA LEU A 166 4.39 -4.25 -3.40
C LEU A 166 5.89 -3.96 -3.61
N HIS A 167 6.28 -2.68 -3.56
CA HIS A 167 7.70 -2.28 -3.68
C HIS A 167 8.55 -2.68 -2.47
N HIS A 168 7.96 -3.17 -1.38
CA HIS A 168 8.68 -3.67 -0.21
C HIS A 168 9.06 -5.15 -0.31
N HIS A 169 8.59 -5.89 -1.32
CA HIS A 169 8.99 -7.28 -1.53
C HIS A 169 10.51 -7.37 -1.79
N LYS A 170 11.20 -8.24 -1.03
CA LYS A 170 12.67 -8.38 -1.08
C LYS A 170 13.18 -9.54 -1.94
N GLY A 171 12.28 -10.39 -2.43
CA GLY A 171 12.63 -11.55 -3.25
C GLY A 171 12.78 -11.22 -4.74
N ASP A 172 12.51 -12.20 -5.59
CA ASP A 172 12.58 -12.07 -7.04
C ASP A 172 11.71 -10.91 -7.57
N ARG A 173 12.21 -10.17 -8.57
CA ARG A 173 11.50 -9.05 -9.20
C ARG A 173 10.18 -9.50 -9.83
N HIS A 174 10.05 -10.74 -10.28
CA HIS A 174 8.82 -11.29 -10.86
C HIS A 174 7.81 -11.76 -9.80
N ALA A 175 8.26 -12.10 -8.59
CA ALA A 175 7.39 -12.67 -7.55
C ALA A 175 6.17 -11.80 -7.19
N PRO A 176 6.25 -10.45 -7.09
CA PRO A 176 5.06 -9.62 -6.86
C PRO A 176 3.96 -9.78 -7.91
N ALA A 177 4.30 -10.03 -9.18
CA ALA A 177 3.30 -10.27 -10.22
C ALA A 177 2.60 -11.62 -10.03
N GLU A 178 3.32 -12.64 -9.55
CA GLU A 178 2.75 -13.96 -9.23
C GLU A 178 1.83 -13.90 -8.01
N VAL A 179 2.25 -13.18 -6.96
CA VAL A 179 1.44 -12.86 -5.79
C VAL A 179 0.14 -12.18 -6.23
N MET A 180 0.24 -11.11 -7.03
CA MET A 180 -0.93 -10.40 -7.52
C MET A 180 -1.85 -11.28 -8.37
N ARG A 181 -1.30 -12.13 -9.24
CA ARG A 181 -2.09 -13.07 -10.05
C ARG A 181 -2.92 -14.00 -9.16
N GLU A 182 -2.35 -14.55 -8.10
CA GLU A 182 -3.08 -15.45 -7.19
C GLU A 182 -4.22 -14.73 -6.45
N TYR A 183 -3.99 -13.50 -5.98
CA TYR A 183 -5.08 -12.69 -5.42
C TYR A 183 -6.16 -12.40 -6.47
N ILE A 184 -5.76 -11.93 -7.66
CA ILE A 184 -6.67 -11.57 -8.75
C ILE A 184 -7.52 -12.77 -9.15
N ASP A 185 -6.93 -13.96 -9.28
CA ASP A 185 -7.63 -15.20 -9.64
C ASP A 185 -8.74 -15.54 -8.62
N ALA A 186 -8.49 -15.31 -7.33
CA ALA A 186 -9.46 -15.54 -6.26
C ALA A 186 -10.63 -14.53 -6.23
N LEU A 187 -10.48 -13.34 -6.83
CA LEU A 187 -11.52 -12.32 -6.81
C LEU A 187 -12.74 -12.70 -7.66
N PRO A 188 -13.97 -12.39 -7.22
CA PRO A 188 -15.15 -12.52 -8.09
C PRO A 188 -15.10 -11.55 -9.27
N SER A 189 -15.75 -11.91 -10.39
CA SER A 189 -15.99 -10.98 -11.51
C SER A 189 -16.65 -9.68 -11.04
N GLY A 190 -16.26 -8.56 -11.63
CA GLY A 190 -16.66 -7.22 -11.22
C GLY A 190 -15.90 -6.65 -10.03
N SER A 191 -14.98 -7.38 -9.42
CA SER A 191 -14.07 -6.87 -8.38
C SER A 191 -13.07 -5.86 -8.94
N TYR A 192 -12.42 -5.12 -8.05
CA TYR A 192 -11.46 -4.09 -8.41
C TYR A 192 -10.14 -4.31 -7.68
N VAL A 193 -9.04 -3.92 -8.31
CA VAL A 193 -7.70 -3.92 -7.74
C VAL A 193 -7.13 -2.51 -7.79
N VAL A 194 -6.63 -2.02 -6.66
CA VAL A 194 -5.96 -0.72 -6.53
C VAL A 194 -4.50 -0.96 -6.24
N ILE A 195 -3.60 -0.39 -7.03
CA ILE A 195 -2.15 -0.48 -6.79
C ILE A 195 -1.56 0.93 -6.81
N SER A 196 -0.65 1.20 -5.87
CA SER A 196 0.35 2.25 -6.04
C SER A 196 1.76 1.69 -5.83
N HIS A 197 2.72 2.19 -6.60
CA HIS A 197 4.07 1.66 -6.64
C HIS A 197 5.08 2.78 -6.95
N LEU A 198 6.31 2.64 -6.42
CA LEU A 198 7.42 3.49 -6.81
C LEU A 198 7.67 3.35 -8.32
N LEU A 199 7.64 4.47 -9.02
CA LEU A 199 7.78 4.56 -10.47
C LEU A 199 9.22 4.92 -10.80
N ASP A 200 9.87 4.09 -11.62
CA ASP A 200 11.04 4.50 -12.40
C ASP A 200 10.55 5.37 -13.57
N PRO A 201 10.88 6.66 -13.60
CA PRO A 201 10.40 7.58 -14.63
C PRO A 201 11.04 7.35 -16.00
N GLU A 202 12.05 6.48 -16.13
CA GLU A 202 12.80 6.15 -17.35
C GLU A 202 13.56 7.34 -17.99
N GLU A 203 13.25 8.58 -17.60
CA GLU A 203 13.88 9.82 -18.06
C GLU A 203 15.10 10.21 -17.20
N PRO A 204 16.28 10.49 -17.80
CA PRO A 204 17.53 10.70 -17.07
C PRO A 204 17.50 11.80 -15.99
N ALA A 205 16.76 12.88 -16.21
CA ALA A 205 16.71 14.02 -15.28
C ALA A 205 15.87 13.74 -14.02
N ASP A 206 14.82 12.91 -14.14
CA ASP A 206 13.97 12.50 -13.02
C ASP A 206 14.49 11.19 -12.37
N SER A 207 15.30 10.41 -13.11
CA SER A 207 15.94 9.18 -12.68
C SER A 207 17.02 9.39 -11.61
N ASP A 208 17.74 10.52 -11.61
CA ASP A 208 18.76 10.80 -10.58
C ASP A 208 18.17 10.90 -9.16
N ALA A 209 17.00 11.54 -9.01
CA ALA A 209 16.29 11.61 -7.73
C ALA A 209 15.73 10.24 -7.31
N ALA A 210 15.22 9.45 -8.26
CA ALA A 210 14.78 8.09 -8.03
C ALA A 210 15.93 7.17 -7.59
N HIS A 211 17.08 7.27 -8.25
CA HIS A 211 18.30 6.56 -7.87
C HIS A 211 18.80 7.00 -6.50
N GLN A 212 18.82 8.29 -6.19
CA GLN A 212 19.19 8.80 -4.86
C GLN A 212 18.27 8.28 -3.76
N LEU A 213 16.95 8.20 -4.02
CA LEU A 213 16.00 7.61 -3.08
C LEU A 213 16.21 6.10 -2.92
N SER A 214 16.37 5.37 -4.03
CA SER A 214 16.69 3.94 -4.02
C SER A 214 17.93 3.66 -3.18
N ASP A 215 18.99 4.45 -3.40
CA ASP A 215 20.23 4.43 -2.68
C ASP A 215 20.06 4.77 -1.19
N ALA A 216 19.28 5.80 -0.85
CA ALA A 216 19.01 6.18 0.54
C ALA A 216 18.21 5.11 1.28
N VAL A 217 17.19 4.52 0.64
CA VAL A 217 16.37 3.43 1.21
C VAL A 217 17.16 2.13 1.30
N ALA A 218 18.06 1.85 0.34
CA ALA A 218 18.94 0.69 0.36
C ALA A 218 20.07 0.82 1.41
N ARG A 219 20.58 2.04 1.63
CA ARG A 219 21.55 2.34 2.71
C ARG A 219 20.88 2.43 4.09
N GLY A 220 19.60 2.74 4.13
CA GLY A 220 18.80 2.86 5.34
C GLY A 220 18.39 1.51 5.93
N SER A 221 17.93 1.54 7.17
CA SER A 221 17.51 0.36 7.96
C SER A 221 16.22 -0.32 7.46
N LEU A 222 15.58 0.17 6.40
CA LEU A 222 14.33 -0.36 5.83
C LEU A 222 14.55 -1.49 4.80
N GLY A 223 15.81 -1.82 4.49
CA GLY A 223 16.18 -2.97 3.66
C GLY A 223 15.87 -2.80 2.17
N GLY A 224 15.77 -1.57 1.64
CA GLY A 224 15.55 -1.30 0.21
C GLY A 224 14.09 -1.17 -0.25
N ALA A 225 13.88 -0.79 -1.50
CA ALA A 225 12.58 -0.83 -2.17
C ALA A 225 12.78 -1.08 -3.67
N THR A 226 11.85 -1.80 -4.29
CA THR A 226 11.88 -2.08 -5.72
C THR A 226 11.21 -0.95 -6.49
N TRP A 227 11.89 -0.48 -7.53
CA TRP A 227 11.38 0.51 -8.47
C TRP A 227 10.94 -0.19 -9.74
N ARG A 228 9.79 0.22 -10.29
CA ARG A 228 9.23 -0.37 -11.51
C ARG A 228 8.94 0.68 -12.55
N THR A 229 9.20 0.37 -13.82
CA THR A 229 8.73 1.17 -14.94
C THR A 229 7.20 1.13 -15.03
N GLN A 230 6.61 2.01 -15.84
CA GLN A 230 5.16 2.01 -16.04
C GLN A 230 4.66 0.67 -16.61
N ALA A 231 5.44 0.04 -17.51
CA ALA A 231 5.12 -1.27 -18.07
C ALA A 231 5.14 -2.37 -16.99
N GLU A 232 6.16 -2.38 -16.14
CA GLU A 232 6.27 -3.36 -15.04
C GLU A 232 5.20 -3.17 -13.95
N ILE A 233 4.70 -1.95 -13.74
CA ILE A 233 3.53 -1.72 -12.89
C ILE A 233 2.27 -2.27 -13.57
N ALA A 234 2.13 -2.11 -14.88
CA ALA A 234 1.00 -2.66 -15.63
C ALA A 234 0.91 -4.18 -15.54
N GLU A 235 2.05 -4.88 -15.56
CA GLU A 235 2.11 -6.33 -15.35
C GLU A 235 1.49 -6.79 -14.02
N LEU A 236 1.55 -5.97 -12.96
CA LEU A 236 0.95 -6.29 -11.65
C LEU A 236 -0.59 -6.33 -11.70
N PHE A 237 -1.20 -5.67 -12.69
CA PHE A 237 -2.64 -5.72 -12.93
C PHE A 237 -3.05 -6.90 -13.83
N GLY A 238 -2.11 -7.61 -14.46
CA GLY A 238 -2.42 -8.72 -15.36
C GLY A 238 -3.40 -8.31 -16.48
N GLU A 239 -4.50 -9.06 -16.61
CA GLU A 239 -5.52 -8.85 -17.65
C GLU A 239 -6.70 -7.97 -17.21
N LEU A 240 -6.58 -7.27 -16.07
CA LEU A 240 -7.64 -6.41 -15.58
C LEU A 240 -7.91 -5.23 -16.52
N GLU A 241 -9.17 -4.82 -16.63
CA GLU A 241 -9.60 -3.65 -17.37
C GLU A 241 -9.21 -2.39 -16.58
N LEU A 242 -8.15 -1.69 -17.00
CA LEU A 242 -7.72 -0.46 -16.33
C LEU A 242 -8.79 0.64 -16.45
N VAL A 243 -9.20 1.17 -15.29
CA VAL A 243 -10.11 2.31 -15.18
C VAL A 243 -9.38 3.57 -15.62
N PRO A 244 -9.93 4.37 -16.56
CA PRO A 244 -9.32 5.63 -16.98
C PRO A 244 -9.01 6.56 -15.80
N PRO A 245 -7.82 7.20 -15.75
CA PRO A 245 -6.83 7.35 -16.83
C PRO A 245 -5.83 6.20 -16.99
N GLY A 246 -6.03 5.07 -16.30
CA GLY A 246 -5.08 3.96 -16.26
C GLY A 246 -4.03 4.14 -15.17
N ILE A 247 -2.78 3.80 -15.48
CA ILE A 247 -1.64 3.93 -14.56
C ILE A 247 -0.96 5.26 -14.83
N VAL A 248 -1.01 6.15 -13.85
CA VAL A 248 -0.46 7.51 -13.95
C VAL A 248 0.22 7.90 -12.63
N PRO A 249 1.07 8.93 -12.62
CA PRO A 249 1.51 9.56 -11.37
C PRO A 249 0.32 9.90 -10.48
N LEU A 250 0.44 9.65 -9.18
CA LEU A 250 -0.73 9.61 -8.30
C LEU A 250 -1.58 10.89 -8.32
N TYR A 251 -0.94 12.06 -8.37
CA TYR A 251 -1.62 13.37 -8.44
C TYR A 251 -2.51 13.55 -9.68
N GLN A 252 -2.31 12.77 -10.74
CA GLN A 252 -3.11 12.80 -11.97
C GLN A 252 -4.32 11.87 -11.90
N TRP A 253 -4.34 10.92 -10.95
CA TRP A 253 -5.43 9.97 -10.81
C TRP A 253 -6.62 10.64 -10.11
N TRP A 254 -7.58 11.08 -10.93
CA TRP A 254 -8.85 11.71 -10.52
C TRP A 254 -8.68 12.85 -9.50
N PRO A 255 -7.96 13.94 -9.83
CA PRO A 255 -7.69 15.03 -8.89
C PRO A 255 -8.96 15.73 -8.42
N ASP A 256 -8.99 16.12 -7.14
CA ASP A 256 -10.14 16.78 -6.49
C ASP A 256 -10.35 18.24 -6.89
N GLY A 257 -9.47 18.78 -7.72
CA GLY A 257 -9.51 20.17 -8.15
C GLY A 257 -8.28 20.56 -8.97
N PRO A 258 -8.17 21.84 -9.35
CA PRO A 258 -7.02 22.32 -10.08
C PRO A 258 -5.75 22.21 -9.24
N GLN A 259 -4.63 21.94 -9.90
CA GLN A 259 -3.32 21.94 -9.27
C GLN A 259 -2.94 23.37 -8.87
N LEU A 260 -2.86 23.64 -7.56
CA LEU A 260 -2.58 24.98 -7.03
C LEU A 260 -1.09 25.26 -6.79
N LYS A 261 -0.26 24.22 -6.74
CA LYS A 261 1.20 24.32 -6.53
C LYS A 261 1.96 23.63 -7.66
N PRO A 262 3.15 24.11 -8.05
CA PRO A 262 3.99 23.38 -8.98
C PRO A 262 4.23 21.93 -8.54
N ILE A 263 4.20 21.00 -9.49
CA ILE A 263 4.48 19.59 -9.24
C ILE A 263 6.00 19.40 -9.12
N GLY A 264 6.46 19.02 -7.94
CA GLY A 264 7.87 18.65 -7.70
C GLY A 264 8.23 17.29 -8.31
N VAL A 265 9.53 17.04 -8.48
CA VAL A 265 10.06 15.78 -9.04
C VAL A 265 9.55 14.56 -8.27
N ALA A 266 9.41 14.69 -6.95
CA ALA A 266 8.98 13.59 -6.09
C ALA A 266 7.53 13.11 -6.38
N HIS A 267 6.68 13.94 -7.00
CA HIS A 267 5.33 13.51 -7.39
C HIS A 267 5.33 12.61 -8.63
N ARG A 268 6.46 12.52 -9.35
CA ARG A 268 6.63 11.73 -10.57
C ARG A 268 7.20 10.34 -10.30
N ILE A 269 7.66 10.07 -9.08
CA ILE A 269 8.29 8.81 -8.69
C ILE A 269 7.34 7.82 -8.03
N ILE A 270 6.03 8.10 -8.05
CA ILE A 270 5.01 7.17 -7.58
C ILE A 270 3.81 7.21 -8.53
N ALA A 271 3.40 6.04 -8.99
CA ALA A 271 2.27 5.87 -9.90
C ALA A 271 1.30 4.83 -9.36
N GLY A 272 0.08 4.88 -9.87
CA GLY A 272 -0.97 3.98 -9.44
C GLY A 272 -2.15 4.02 -10.38
N GLY A 273 -3.03 3.04 -10.18
CA GLY A 273 -4.20 2.84 -11.01
C GLY A 273 -5.21 1.92 -10.35
N ILE A 274 -6.34 1.75 -11.03
CA ILE A 274 -7.38 0.81 -10.65
C ILE A 274 -7.67 -0.09 -11.84
N GLY A 275 -7.69 -1.41 -11.62
CA GLY A 275 -8.12 -2.40 -12.60
C GLY A 275 -9.43 -3.05 -12.18
N ARG A 276 -10.34 -3.30 -13.12
CA ARG A 276 -11.57 -4.06 -12.92
C ARG A 276 -11.39 -5.48 -13.43
N LYS A 277 -11.82 -6.48 -12.64
CA LYS A 277 -11.92 -7.87 -13.09
C LYS A 277 -13.19 -8.03 -13.92
N PRO A 278 -13.11 -8.49 -15.18
CA PRO A 278 -14.28 -8.71 -16.03
C PRO A 278 -15.38 -9.53 -15.37
#